data_AF-A0A124I9M0-F1
#
_entry.id   AF-A0A124I9M0-F1
#
_cell.length_a   1.000
_cell.length_b   1.000
_cell.length_c   1.000
_cell.angle_alpha   90.00
_cell.angle_beta   90.00
_cell.angle_gamma   90.00
#
_symmetry.space_group_name_H-M   'P 1'
#
loop_
_entity.id
_entity.type
_entity.pdbx_description
1 polymer ?
#
loop_
_entity_poly.entity_id
_entity_poly.type
_entity_poly.pdbx_seq_one_letter_code
_entity_poly.pdbx_strand_id
1 'polypeptide(L)'
;MTQTQKILVTGATGTVGRQVVAELLARGHAVRALTRDAARADFPAGVEVVQGDLTDPATLIPALHGVTGLHLITFGGAYFAPLETGPRILEAARAAGVRRVTVLHGGGPSPLEDAVRADDGVDWTVLMPVEFMGNALEWAEGIVAAGEVREPFVSRLSAMVHEGDIGAVAAVALTEEGHGGQEYVITGPELLTVNDKVAALAAAGGREIALVELTEEQAVAQWRAAGHPEDVIGFLLQAYGDTPEVGRTVVDTVEKVTGRPARTFAQWAAEHADAFTPPPGGATA
;
A
#
# COMPACT_ATOMS: atom_id res chain seq x y z
N MET A 1 19.81 15.05 17.71
CA MET A 1 18.68 15.73 17.06
C MET A 1 18.76 15.39 15.58
N THR A 2 17.84 14.56 15.08
CA THR A 2 17.72 14.28 13.64
C THR A 2 17.42 15.58 12.91
N GLN A 3 18.15 15.88 11.83
CA GLN A 3 17.89 17.07 11.02
C GLN A 3 16.53 16.93 10.34
N THR A 4 15.70 17.97 10.35
CA THR A 4 14.44 17.98 9.61
C THR A 4 14.70 17.87 8.12
N GLN A 5 14.35 16.71 7.54
CA GLN A 5 14.39 16.47 6.11
C GLN A 5 13.10 16.91 5.43
N LYS A 6 13.20 17.28 4.14
CA LYS A 6 12.05 17.47 3.25
C LYS A 6 11.96 16.29 2.29
N ILE A 7 10.80 15.64 2.24
CA ILE A 7 10.57 14.40 1.49
C ILE A 7 9.43 14.61 0.49
N LEU A 8 9.63 14.18 -0.76
CA LEU A 8 8.59 14.16 -1.79
C LEU A 8 7.93 12.78 -1.81
N VAL A 9 6.62 12.72 -1.62
CA VAL A 9 5.84 11.48 -1.69
C VAL A 9 5.01 11.50 -2.96
N THR A 10 5.28 10.56 -3.87
CA THR A 10 4.41 10.30 -5.04
C THR A 10 3.32 9.30 -4.68
N GLY A 11 2.23 9.25 -5.45
CA GLY A 11 1.08 8.43 -5.09
C GLY A 11 0.48 8.80 -3.73
N ALA A 12 0.68 10.04 -3.26
CA ALA A 12 0.46 10.44 -1.88
C ALA A 12 -1.00 10.29 -1.42
N THR A 13 -1.95 10.31 -2.34
CA THR A 13 -3.39 10.15 -2.05
C THR A 13 -3.84 8.70 -2.01
N GLY A 14 -2.99 7.74 -2.40
CA GLY A 14 -3.27 6.31 -2.39
C GLY A 14 -3.12 5.69 -0.99
N THR A 15 -3.50 4.42 -0.86
CA THR A 15 -3.55 3.70 0.42
C THR A 15 -2.21 3.74 1.17
N VAL A 16 -1.11 3.38 0.51
CA VAL A 16 0.23 3.41 1.11
C VAL A 16 0.77 4.84 1.20
N GLY A 17 0.63 5.65 0.15
CA GLY A 17 1.18 7.00 0.10
C GLY A 17 0.69 7.89 1.26
N ARG A 18 -0.58 7.78 1.65
CA ARG A 18 -1.12 8.50 2.81
C ARG A 18 -0.45 8.10 4.12
N GLN A 19 -0.11 6.82 4.28
CA GLN A 19 0.58 6.29 5.45
C GLN A 19 2.03 6.77 5.50
N VAL A 20 2.71 6.82 4.35
CA VAL A 20 4.07 7.41 4.24
C VAL A 20 4.05 8.88 4.68
N VAL A 21 3.08 9.67 4.19
CA VAL A 21 2.91 11.07 4.61
C VAL A 21 2.70 11.17 6.12
N ALA A 22 1.78 10.37 6.68
CA ALA A 22 1.46 10.39 8.10
C ALA A 22 2.66 10.05 8.99
N GLU A 23 3.40 8.98 8.66
CA GLU A 23 4.58 8.54 9.43
C GLU A 23 5.74 9.54 9.33
N LEU A 24 5.95 10.18 8.18
CA LEU A 24 6.95 11.25 8.02
C LEU A 24 6.62 12.49 8.86
N LEU A 25 5.35 12.91 8.89
CA LEU A 25 4.90 14.03 9.73
C LEU A 25 5.05 13.70 11.22
N ALA A 26 4.66 12.49 11.64
CA ALA A 26 4.80 12.04 13.02
C ALA A 26 6.26 12.03 13.50
N ARG A 27 7.21 11.84 12.58
CA ARG A 27 8.66 11.90 12.82
C ARG A 27 9.24 13.33 12.77
N GLY A 28 8.42 14.34 12.49
CA GLY A 28 8.83 15.74 12.45
C GLY A 28 9.54 16.17 11.17
N HIS A 29 9.32 15.44 10.06
CA HIS A 29 9.85 15.79 8.75
C HIS A 29 8.87 16.64 7.93
N ALA A 30 9.40 17.47 7.03
CA ALA A 30 8.58 18.23 6.10
C ALA A 30 8.18 17.32 4.93
N VAL A 31 6.90 17.33 4.58
CA VAL A 31 6.36 16.47 3.53
C VAL A 31 5.81 17.31 2.39
N ARG A 32 6.22 16.96 1.17
CA ARG A 32 5.63 17.44 -0.07
C ARG A 32 4.87 16.29 -0.72
N ALA A 33 3.57 16.42 -0.87
CA ALA A 33 2.70 15.40 -1.45
C ALA A 33 2.46 15.71 -2.93
N LEU A 34 2.96 14.86 -3.82
CA LEU A 34 2.70 14.94 -5.26
C LEU A 34 1.37 14.28 -5.60
N THR A 35 0.51 15.03 -6.29
CA THR A 35 -0.77 14.55 -6.81
C THR A 35 -0.98 15.02 -8.24
N ARG A 36 -1.79 14.30 -9.02
CA ARG A 36 -2.21 14.75 -10.36
C ARG A 36 -3.25 15.86 -10.29
N ASP A 37 -4.03 15.88 -9.21
CA ASP A 37 -5.06 16.89 -8.94
C ASP A 37 -4.87 17.44 -7.51
N ALA A 38 -4.25 18.62 -7.43
CA ALA A 38 -3.96 19.28 -6.15
C ALA A 38 -5.23 19.83 -5.47
N ALA A 39 -6.27 20.17 -6.24
CA ALA A 39 -7.50 20.72 -5.69
C ALA A 39 -8.35 19.67 -4.96
N ARG A 40 -8.17 18.39 -5.30
CA ARG A 40 -8.87 17.26 -4.68
C ARG A 40 -8.08 16.57 -3.57
N ALA A 41 -6.85 16.98 -3.32
CA ALA A 41 -6.02 16.38 -2.29
C ALA A 41 -6.40 16.91 -0.91
N ASP A 42 -6.86 16.00 -0.06
CA ASP A 42 -7.17 16.27 1.34
C ASP A 42 -6.05 15.71 2.23
N PHE A 43 -5.25 16.62 2.78
CA PHE A 43 -4.14 16.33 3.69
C PHE A 43 -4.19 17.24 4.91
N PRO A 44 -3.67 16.79 6.07
CA PRO A 44 -3.55 17.62 7.26
C PRO A 44 -2.73 18.90 7.03
N ALA A 45 -2.96 19.91 7.86
CA ALA A 45 -2.13 21.11 7.89
C ALA A 45 -0.64 20.75 8.08
N GLY A 46 0.23 21.37 7.29
CA GLY A 46 1.68 21.12 7.32
C GLY A 46 2.21 20.28 6.16
N VAL A 47 1.34 19.68 5.34
CA VAL A 47 1.74 19.04 4.07
C VAL A 47 1.74 20.07 2.93
N GLU A 48 2.84 20.14 2.20
CA GLU A 48 2.93 20.93 0.97
C GLU A 48 2.38 20.11 -0.21
N VAL A 49 1.18 20.42 -0.68
CA VAL A 49 0.58 19.73 -1.83
C VAL A 49 1.08 20.36 -3.13
N VAL A 50 1.61 19.54 -4.03
CA VAL A 50 2.12 19.97 -5.34
C VAL A 50 1.56 19.11 -6.45
N GLN A 51 1.33 19.73 -7.61
CA GLN A 51 0.87 19.02 -8.79
C GLN A 51 2.04 18.47 -9.60
N GLY A 52 1.93 17.23 -10.07
CA GLY A 52 2.85 16.66 -11.05
C GLY A 52 2.47 15.24 -11.44
N ASP A 53 3.16 14.70 -12.45
CA ASP A 53 2.88 13.41 -13.05
C ASP A 53 4.18 12.64 -13.31
N LEU A 54 4.25 11.39 -12.84
CA LEU A 54 5.42 10.54 -13.06
C LEU A 54 5.60 10.15 -14.55
N THR A 55 4.55 10.26 -15.36
CA THR A 55 4.63 10.06 -16.82
C THR A 55 5.27 11.25 -17.54
N ASP A 56 5.34 12.42 -16.90
CA ASP A 56 6.03 13.61 -17.39
C ASP A 56 7.04 14.15 -16.35
N PRO A 57 8.29 13.63 -16.35
CA PRO A 57 9.32 14.00 -15.38
C PRO A 57 9.62 15.51 -15.30
N ALA A 58 9.34 16.28 -16.35
CA ALA A 58 9.54 17.73 -16.33
C ALA A 58 8.66 18.41 -15.27
N THR A 59 7.47 17.85 -15.01
CA THR A 59 6.55 18.35 -13.97
C THR A 59 7.08 18.13 -12.55
N LEU A 60 8.02 17.22 -12.35
CA LEU A 60 8.59 16.90 -11.04
C LEU A 60 9.67 17.88 -10.61
N ILE A 61 10.32 18.57 -11.54
CA ILE A 61 11.49 19.43 -11.25
C ILE A 61 11.19 20.47 -10.15
N PRO A 62 10.08 21.25 -10.21
CA PRO A 62 9.76 22.19 -9.14
C PRO A 62 9.49 21.48 -7.80
N ALA A 63 8.89 20.29 -7.84
CA ALA A 63 8.57 19.50 -6.67
C ALA A 63 9.81 18.88 -6.01
N LEU A 64 10.94 18.78 -6.71
CA LEU A 64 12.20 18.25 -6.16
C LEU A 64 13.04 19.31 -5.44
N HIS A 65 12.71 20.60 -5.57
CA HIS A 65 13.50 21.68 -4.94
C HIS A 65 13.57 21.54 -3.41
N GLY A 66 14.80 21.39 -2.90
CA GLY A 66 15.09 21.25 -1.47
C GLY A 66 14.66 19.92 -0.86
N VAL A 67 14.32 18.92 -1.68
CA VAL A 67 13.94 17.59 -1.25
C VAL A 67 15.19 16.73 -1.08
N THR A 68 15.26 15.96 0.00
CA THR A 68 16.38 15.04 0.29
C THR A 68 16.02 13.57 0.14
N GLY A 69 14.73 13.25 0.07
CA GLY A 69 14.24 11.88 -0.13
C GLY A 69 12.97 11.83 -0.98
N LEU A 70 12.79 10.74 -1.72
CA LEU A 70 11.71 10.56 -2.70
C LEU A 70 11.05 9.19 -2.54
N HIS A 71 9.73 9.15 -2.35
CA HIS A 71 8.94 7.92 -2.40
C HIS A 71 8.26 7.76 -3.76
N LEU A 72 8.57 6.66 -4.44
CA LEU A 72 8.07 6.33 -5.77
C LEU A 72 7.04 5.20 -5.73
N ILE A 73 6.06 5.30 -6.62
CA ILE A 73 5.19 4.19 -7.05
C ILE A 73 5.53 3.82 -8.49
N THR A 74 5.19 2.61 -8.91
CA THR A 74 5.70 1.99 -10.16
C THR A 74 4.78 2.13 -11.36
N PHE A 75 3.62 2.75 -11.17
CA PHE A 75 2.58 2.90 -12.19
C PHE A 75 2.08 4.33 -12.30
N GLY A 76 1.58 4.69 -13.48
CA GLY A 76 1.00 6.01 -13.76
C GLY A 76 0.16 6.01 -15.04
N GLY A 77 -0.31 7.20 -15.44
CA GLY A 77 -1.09 7.36 -16.68
C GLY A 77 -2.46 6.67 -16.67
N ALA A 78 -2.97 6.35 -17.86
CA ALA A 78 -4.22 5.60 -18.04
C ALA A 78 -4.01 4.12 -17.66
N TYR A 79 -4.98 3.53 -16.97
CA TYR A 79 -4.98 2.11 -16.58
C TYR A 79 -3.75 1.62 -15.80
N PHE A 80 -3.06 2.50 -15.07
CA PHE A 80 -1.90 2.14 -14.25
C PHE A 80 -0.77 1.49 -15.07
N ALA A 81 -0.53 2.01 -16.28
CA ALA A 81 0.54 1.52 -17.15
C ALA A 81 1.93 1.61 -16.46
N PRO A 82 2.84 0.67 -16.77
CA PRO A 82 4.21 0.71 -16.29
C PRO A 82 4.92 2.04 -16.61
N LEU A 83 5.69 2.55 -15.65
CA LEU A 83 6.44 3.79 -15.82
C LEU A 83 7.81 3.56 -16.49
N GLU A 84 7.93 3.93 -17.75
CA GLU A 84 9.19 3.93 -18.52
C GLU A 84 10.09 5.16 -18.22
N THR A 85 9.66 6.01 -17.30
CA THR A 85 10.28 7.32 -17.02
C THR A 85 11.33 7.29 -15.92
N GLY A 86 11.59 6.13 -15.30
CA GLY A 86 12.48 5.95 -14.16
C GLY A 86 13.85 6.62 -14.29
N PRO A 87 14.63 6.38 -15.36
CA PRO A 87 15.95 6.99 -15.50
C PRO A 87 15.92 8.53 -15.48
N ARG A 88 14.91 9.14 -16.11
CA ARG A 88 14.74 10.60 -16.15
C ARG A 88 14.28 11.17 -14.80
N ILE A 89 13.45 10.44 -14.06
CA ILE A 89 13.04 10.81 -12.71
C ILE A 89 14.25 10.82 -11.77
N LEU A 90 15.07 9.76 -11.82
CA LEU A 90 16.25 9.62 -10.97
C LEU A 90 17.33 10.66 -11.30
N GLU A 91 17.55 10.95 -12.59
CA GLU A 91 18.42 12.04 -13.03
C GLU A 91 17.98 13.39 -12.44
N ALA A 92 16.69 13.74 -12.57
CA ALA A 92 16.16 14.97 -12.00
C ALA A 92 16.26 14.99 -10.46
N ALA A 93 16.00 13.86 -9.80
CA ALA A 93 16.10 13.72 -8.35
C ALA A 93 17.55 13.97 -7.87
N ARG A 94 18.54 13.33 -8.50
CA ARG A 94 19.96 13.55 -8.19
C ARG A 94 20.38 15.00 -8.42
N ALA A 95 19.99 15.59 -9.55
CA ALA A 95 20.29 16.98 -9.87
C ALA A 95 19.72 17.96 -8.82
N ALA A 96 18.59 17.61 -8.19
CA ALA A 96 17.98 18.38 -7.12
C ALA A 96 18.55 18.09 -5.71
N GLY A 97 19.48 17.13 -5.58
CA GLY A 97 20.10 16.76 -4.31
C GLY A 97 19.34 15.72 -3.49
N VAL A 98 18.41 14.97 -4.11
CA VAL A 98 17.79 13.80 -3.48
C VAL A 98 18.88 12.76 -3.22
N ARG A 99 18.90 12.23 -1.99
CA ARG A 99 19.89 11.24 -1.55
C ARG A 99 19.27 9.87 -1.33
N ARG A 100 18.01 9.81 -0.90
CA ARG A 100 17.33 8.54 -0.58
C ARG A 100 16.09 8.34 -1.42
N VAL A 101 15.89 7.14 -1.95
CA VAL A 101 14.73 6.81 -2.77
C VAL A 101 14.10 5.54 -2.22
N THR A 102 12.79 5.56 -2.00
CA THR A 102 12.03 4.32 -1.78
C THR A 102 11.15 4.07 -2.99
N VAL A 103 10.96 2.83 -3.38
CA VAL A 103 9.99 2.44 -4.41
C VAL A 103 9.07 1.35 -3.87
N LEU A 104 7.76 1.57 -3.99
CA LEU A 104 6.75 0.57 -3.65
C LEU A 104 6.62 -0.43 -4.79
N HIS A 105 6.94 -1.69 -4.51
CA HIS A 105 6.93 -2.76 -5.49
C HIS A 105 5.52 -3.02 -6.03
N GLY A 106 5.42 -3.18 -7.35
CA GLY A 106 4.14 -3.33 -8.06
C GLY A 106 3.62 -4.76 -8.24
N GLY A 107 4.33 -5.80 -7.78
CA GLY A 107 3.93 -7.20 -7.92
C GLY A 107 4.32 -7.85 -9.26
N GLY A 108 5.17 -7.19 -10.06
CA GLY A 108 5.64 -7.69 -11.35
C GLY A 108 6.81 -6.87 -11.90
N PRO A 109 7.29 -7.18 -13.12
CA PRO A 109 8.36 -6.43 -13.77
C PRO A 109 8.02 -4.94 -13.87
N SER A 110 8.97 -4.08 -13.52
CA SER A 110 8.79 -2.64 -13.54
C SER A 110 10.05 -1.94 -14.05
N PRO A 111 10.00 -1.28 -15.23
CA PRO A 111 11.12 -0.50 -15.73
C PRO A 111 11.58 0.61 -14.76
N LEU A 112 10.65 1.15 -13.98
CA LEU A 112 10.96 2.12 -12.93
C LEU A 112 11.78 1.48 -11.80
N GLU A 113 11.37 0.33 -11.28
CA GLU A 113 12.15 -0.35 -10.23
C GLU A 113 13.51 -0.80 -10.74
N ASP A 114 13.60 -1.29 -11.98
CA ASP A 114 14.86 -1.69 -12.60
C ASP A 114 15.81 -0.49 -12.70
N ALA A 115 15.30 0.69 -13.07
CA ALA A 115 16.07 1.93 -13.06
C ALA A 115 16.51 2.33 -11.65
N VAL A 116 15.65 2.17 -10.64
CA VAL A 116 15.99 2.44 -9.23
C VAL A 116 17.11 1.51 -8.76
N ARG A 117 17.01 0.20 -9.02
CA ARG A 117 18.03 -0.78 -8.64
C ARG A 117 19.38 -0.55 -9.31
N ALA A 118 19.35 -0.06 -10.56
CA ALA A 118 20.55 0.22 -11.34
C ALA A 118 21.22 1.56 -10.97
N ASP A 119 20.60 2.39 -10.14
CA ASP A 119 21.12 3.70 -9.77
C ASP A 119 22.16 3.61 -8.65
N ASP A 120 23.34 4.16 -8.89
CA ASP A 120 24.44 4.23 -7.92
C ASP A 120 24.56 5.62 -7.26
N GLY A 121 23.73 6.58 -7.66
CA GLY A 121 23.79 7.96 -7.18
C GLY A 121 22.80 8.29 -6.06
N VAL A 122 21.96 7.33 -5.66
CA VAL A 122 21.03 7.45 -4.52
C VAL A 122 21.04 6.18 -3.67
N ASP A 123 20.79 6.35 -2.37
CA ASP A 123 20.51 5.24 -1.48
C ASP A 123 19.06 4.77 -1.72
N TRP A 124 18.90 3.76 -2.55
CA TRP A 124 17.58 3.22 -2.87
C TRP A 124 17.15 2.10 -1.91
N THR A 125 15.83 1.96 -1.72
CA THR A 125 15.20 0.86 -0.99
C THR A 125 13.94 0.41 -1.73
N VAL A 126 13.81 -0.89 -2.00
CA VAL A 126 12.58 -1.46 -2.56
C VAL A 126 11.69 -1.98 -1.43
N LEU A 127 10.45 -1.53 -1.38
CA LEU A 127 9.44 -1.98 -0.42
C LEU A 127 8.55 -3.02 -1.10
N MET A 128 8.58 -4.26 -0.64
CA MET A 128 7.86 -5.38 -1.22
C MET A 128 6.80 -5.90 -0.24
N PRO A 129 5.72 -5.15 -0.02
CA PRO A 129 4.61 -5.64 0.78
C PRO A 129 3.88 -6.80 0.08
N VAL A 130 3.32 -7.70 0.88
CA VAL A 130 2.43 -8.77 0.40
C VAL A 130 0.98 -8.27 0.28
N GLU A 131 -0.03 -9.13 0.47
CA GLU A 131 -1.45 -8.72 0.51
C GLU A 131 -1.69 -7.64 1.59
N PHE A 132 -2.45 -6.59 1.28
CA PHE A 132 -2.72 -5.49 2.23
C PHE A 132 -3.97 -5.77 3.04
N MET A 133 -3.93 -5.50 4.35
CA MET A 133 -5.10 -5.68 5.23
C MET A 133 -6.33 -4.88 4.73
N GLY A 134 -6.11 -3.70 4.15
CA GLY A 134 -7.14 -2.84 3.56
C GLY A 134 -7.86 -3.39 2.36
N ASN A 135 -7.39 -4.48 1.75
CA ASN A 135 -8.19 -5.21 0.76
C ASN A 135 -9.49 -5.75 1.38
N ALA A 136 -9.53 -5.98 2.70
CA ALA A 136 -10.75 -6.38 3.40
C ALA A 136 -11.87 -5.32 3.36
N LEU A 137 -11.56 -4.06 3.01
CA LEU A 137 -12.59 -3.04 2.76
C LEU A 137 -13.48 -3.37 1.56
N GLU A 138 -13.03 -4.23 0.63
CA GLU A 138 -13.87 -4.71 -0.48
C GLU A 138 -15.07 -5.52 0.02
N TRP A 139 -14.99 -6.12 1.21
CA TRP A 139 -16.09 -6.85 1.83
C TRP A 139 -17.11 -5.93 2.52
N ALA A 140 -16.79 -4.65 2.73
CA ALA A 140 -17.62 -3.73 3.52
C ALA A 140 -19.07 -3.67 3.02
N GLU A 141 -19.29 -3.55 1.70
CA GLU A 141 -20.64 -3.47 1.13
C GLU A 141 -21.45 -4.75 1.38
N GLY A 142 -20.88 -5.93 1.09
CA GLY A 142 -21.56 -7.22 1.31
C GLY A 142 -21.83 -7.48 2.79
N ILE A 143 -20.86 -7.14 3.65
CA ILE A 143 -20.99 -7.22 5.09
C ILE A 143 -22.14 -6.30 5.56
N VAL A 144 -22.16 -5.02 5.19
CA VAL A 144 -23.20 -4.07 5.61
C VAL A 144 -24.58 -4.43 5.06
N ALA A 145 -24.66 -4.87 3.80
CA ALA A 145 -25.93 -5.14 3.12
C ALA A 145 -26.58 -6.48 3.52
N ALA A 146 -25.77 -7.53 3.70
CA ALA A 146 -26.26 -8.90 3.86
C ALA A 146 -25.65 -9.65 5.06
N GLY A 147 -24.66 -9.07 5.73
CA GLY A 147 -23.98 -9.72 6.84
C GLY A 147 -23.12 -10.91 6.42
N GLU A 148 -22.66 -10.93 5.17
CA GLU A 148 -21.86 -12.04 4.64
C GLU A 148 -20.61 -11.58 3.88
N VAL A 149 -19.60 -12.45 3.89
CA VAL A 149 -18.44 -12.43 3.00
C VAL A 149 -18.55 -13.65 2.09
N ARG A 150 -18.36 -13.44 0.78
CA ARG A 150 -18.43 -14.48 -0.24
C ARG A 150 -17.09 -14.57 -0.97
N GLU A 151 -16.32 -15.61 -0.71
CA GLU A 151 -14.95 -15.76 -1.21
C GLU A 151 -14.68 -17.21 -1.64
N PRO A 152 -13.95 -17.45 -2.74
CA PRO A 152 -13.35 -18.75 -2.99
C PRO A 152 -12.13 -18.99 -2.09
N PHE A 153 -11.65 -20.24 -2.06
CA PHE A 153 -10.38 -20.61 -1.42
C PHE A 153 -10.29 -20.15 0.05
N VAL A 154 -11.32 -20.36 0.86
CA VAL A 154 -11.40 -19.76 2.21
C VAL A 154 -10.30 -20.23 3.17
N SER A 155 -9.67 -21.36 2.87
CA SER A 155 -8.52 -21.92 3.59
C SER A 155 -7.16 -21.34 3.16
N ARG A 156 -7.12 -20.46 2.14
CA ARG A 156 -5.89 -19.82 1.67
C ARG A 156 -5.22 -19.06 2.81
N LEU A 157 -3.90 -19.19 2.91
CA LEU A 157 -3.11 -18.55 3.96
C LEU A 157 -2.48 -17.26 3.44
N SER A 158 -2.48 -16.22 4.27
CA SER A 158 -1.85 -14.94 3.93
C SER A 158 -1.28 -14.24 5.15
N ALA A 159 -0.06 -13.72 5.00
CA ALA A 159 0.65 -12.92 5.98
C ALA A 159 0.39 -11.41 5.76
N MET A 160 -0.89 -11.04 5.64
CA MET A 160 -1.32 -9.70 5.22
C MET A 160 -0.66 -8.59 6.03
N VAL A 161 -0.25 -7.50 5.39
CA VAL A 161 0.45 -6.38 6.02
C VAL A 161 -0.46 -5.16 6.19
N HIS A 162 -0.34 -4.51 7.34
CA HIS A 162 -1.00 -3.24 7.63
C HIS A 162 -0.36 -2.11 6.83
N GLU A 163 -1.12 -1.24 6.16
CA GLU A 163 -0.54 -0.22 5.27
C GLU A 163 0.24 0.85 6.03
N GLY A 164 -0.20 1.15 7.26
CA GLY A 164 0.57 1.91 8.24
C GLY A 164 1.98 1.36 8.51
N ASP A 165 2.20 0.04 8.47
CA ASP A 165 3.53 -0.55 8.64
C ASP A 165 4.39 -0.37 7.39
N ILE A 166 3.80 -0.47 6.19
CA ILE A 166 4.47 -0.14 4.92
C ILE A 166 4.92 1.33 4.95
N GLY A 167 4.03 2.23 5.37
CA GLY A 167 4.33 3.64 5.55
C GLY A 167 5.46 3.89 6.55
N ALA A 168 5.47 3.16 7.67
CA ALA A 168 6.50 3.27 8.69
C ALA A 168 7.88 2.81 8.20
N VAL A 169 7.95 1.67 7.51
CA VAL A 169 9.19 1.16 6.90
C VAL A 169 9.71 2.15 5.85
N ALA A 170 8.84 2.69 4.99
CA ALA A 170 9.20 3.72 4.02
C ALA A 170 9.77 4.97 4.70
N ALA A 171 9.11 5.45 5.75
CA ALA A 171 9.52 6.65 6.47
C ALA A 171 10.89 6.47 7.12
N VAL A 172 11.18 5.31 7.74
CA VAL A 172 12.52 4.96 8.24
C VAL A 172 13.54 5.00 7.10
N ALA A 173 13.30 4.24 6.02
CA ALA A 173 14.23 4.15 4.90
C ALA A 173 14.55 5.50 4.24
N LEU A 174 13.60 6.43 4.23
CA LEU A 174 13.79 7.78 3.69
C LEU A 174 14.57 8.71 4.64
N THR A 175 14.59 8.42 5.94
CA THR A 175 15.05 9.37 6.97
C THR A 175 16.27 8.90 7.76
N GLU A 176 16.56 7.61 7.74
CA GLU A 176 17.64 6.97 8.49
C GLU A 176 18.70 6.37 7.55
N GLU A 177 19.87 6.06 8.10
CA GLU A 177 21.00 5.47 7.36
C GLU A 177 20.92 3.93 7.35
N GLY A 178 21.59 3.28 6.39
CA GLY A 178 21.71 1.81 6.37
C GLY A 178 20.63 1.07 5.58
N HIS A 179 19.78 1.80 4.86
CA HIS A 179 18.70 1.21 4.04
C HIS A 179 19.00 1.22 2.52
N GLY A 180 20.15 1.80 2.11
CA GLY A 180 20.58 1.82 0.72
C GLY A 180 20.89 0.41 0.19
N GLY A 181 20.44 0.13 -1.03
CA GLY A 181 20.61 -1.16 -1.69
C GLY A 181 19.79 -2.30 -1.09
N GLN A 182 18.75 -2.00 -0.30
CA GLN A 182 17.96 -3.00 0.41
C GLN A 182 16.62 -3.28 -0.29
N GLU A 183 16.20 -4.53 -0.21
CA GLU A 183 14.85 -4.96 -0.58
C GLU A 183 14.16 -5.55 0.65
N TYR A 184 13.00 -5.00 0.99
CA TYR A 184 12.26 -5.36 2.19
C TYR A 184 10.97 -6.06 1.83
N VAL A 185 10.91 -7.38 2.02
CA VAL A 185 9.63 -8.10 2.11
C VAL A 185 8.91 -7.63 3.37
N ILE A 186 7.67 -7.17 3.26
CA ILE A 186 6.91 -6.62 4.40
C ILE A 186 5.61 -7.41 4.57
N THR A 187 5.48 -8.08 5.71
CA THR A 187 4.31 -8.87 6.08
C THR A 187 3.72 -8.37 7.39
N GLY A 188 2.49 -8.77 7.68
CA GLY A 188 1.96 -8.72 9.05
C GLY A 188 2.61 -9.77 9.94
N PRO A 189 2.25 -9.78 11.23
CA PRO A 189 2.83 -10.66 12.24
C PRO A 189 2.21 -12.07 12.26
N GLU A 190 1.14 -12.31 11.51
CA GLU A 190 0.31 -13.51 11.61
C GLU A 190 0.04 -14.12 10.24
N LEU A 191 -0.15 -15.44 10.20
CA LEU A 191 -0.58 -16.18 9.02
C LEU A 191 -2.07 -16.50 9.16
N LEU A 192 -2.91 -15.95 8.29
CA LEU A 192 -4.36 -15.95 8.46
C LEU A 192 -5.09 -16.60 7.28
N THR A 193 -6.14 -17.36 7.57
CA THR A 193 -7.15 -17.80 6.59
C THR A 193 -8.19 -16.71 6.34
N VAL A 194 -9.06 -16.88 5.34
CA VAL A 194 -10.22 -15.98 5.15
C VAL A 194 -11.14 -16.05 6.37
N ASN A 195 -11.32 -17.24 6.96
CA ASN A 195 -12.11 -17.42 8.16
C ASN A 195 -11.57 -16.63 9.36
N ASP A 196 -10.25 -16.62 9.57
CA ASP A 196 -9.63 -15.85 10.66
C ASP A 196 -9.87 -14.34 10.48
N LYS A 197 -9.76 -13.85 9.24
CA LYS A 197 -10.03 -12.44 8.90
C LYS A 197 -11.49 -12.08 9.18
N VAL A 198 -12.44 -12.88 8.70
CA VAL A 198 -13.88 -12.65 8.94
C VAL A 198 -14.22 -12.69 10.43
N ALA A 199 -13.62 -13.62 11.19
CA ALA A 199 -13.80 -13.70 12.64
C ALA A 199 -13.29 -12.44 13.36
N ALA A 200 -12.13 -11.90 12.96
CA ALA A 200 -11.60 -10.65 13.51
C ALA A 200 -12.49 -9.44 13.19
N LEU A 201 -13.03 -9.35 11.96
CA LEU A 201 -13.99 -8.32 11.58
C LEU A 201 -15.30 -8.42 12.38
N ALA A 202 -15.82 -9.63 12.54
CA ALA A 202 -17.02 -9.90 13.33
C ALA A 202 -16.83 -9.47 14.80
N ALA A 203 -15.67 -9.78 15.38
CA ALA A 203 -15.30 -9.35 16.72
C ALA A 203 -15.19 -7.82 16.85
N ALA A 204 -14.56 -7.16 15.87
CA ALA A 204 -14.41 -5.70 15.87
C ALA A 204 -15.76 -4.97 15.69
N GLY A 205 -16.62 -5.46 14.81
CA GLY A 205 -17.96 -4.90 14.57
C GLY A 205 -19.03 -5.30 15.58
N GLY A 206 -18.71 -6.22 16.50
CA GLY A 206 -19.64 -6.71 17.53
C GLY A 206 -20.86 -7.47 16.97
N ARG A 207 -20.70 -8.15 15.83
CA ARG A 207 -21.80 -8.87 15.16
C ARG A 207 -21.30 -10.07 14.37
N GLU A 208 -22.18 -11.04 14.14
CA GLU A 208 -21.86 -12.17 13.27
C GLU A 208 -21.73 -11.74 11.80
N ILE A 209 -20.80 -12.39 11.11
CA ILE A 209 -20.58 -12.28 9.67
C ILE A 209 -20.49 -13.69 9.12
N ALA A 210 -21.39 -14.07 8.21
CA ALA A 210 -21.37 -15.38 7.58
C ALA A 210 -20.27 -15.43 6.52
N LEU A 211 -19.44 -16.47 6.52
CA LEU A 211 -18.50 -16.75 5.44
C LEU A 211 -19.10 -17.82 4.52
N VAL A 212 -19.34 -17.44 3.27
CA VAL A 212 -19.87 -18.32 2.22
C VAL A 212 -18.74 -18.66 1.26
N GLU A 213 -18.27 -19.91 1.30
CA GLU A 213 -17.28 -20.40 0.35
C GLU A 213 -17.89 -20.57 -1.04
N LEU A 214 -17.30 -19.91 -2.03
CA LEU A 214 -17.68 -20.02 -3.43
C LEU A 214 -16.87 -21.12 -4.12
N THR A 215 -17.48 -21.83 -5.07
CA THR A 215 -16.70 -22.62 -6.04
C THR A 215 -15.91 -21.67 -6.95
N GLU A 216 -14.83 -22.17 -7.57
CA GLU A 216 -14.07 -21.38 -8.55
C GLU A 216 -14.96 -20.82 -9.66
N GLU A 217 -15.90 -21.62 -10.17
CA GLU A 217 -16.86 -21.23 -11.20
C GLU A 217 -17.76 -20.06 -10.74
N GLN A 218 -18.22 -20.11 -9.49
CA GLN A 218 -19.03 -19.04 -8.89
C GLN A 218 -18.21 -17.77 -8.69
N ALA A 219 -16.96 -17.89 -8.22
CA ALA A 219 -16.07 -16.74 -8.05
C ALA A 219 -15.74 -16.07 -9.38
N VAL A 220 -15.42 -16.85 -10.42
CA VAL A 220 -15.21 -16.33 -11.78
C VAL A 220 -16.44 -15.61 -12.31
N ALA A 221 -17.64 -16.17 -12.11
CA ALA A 221 -18.88 -15.51 -12.50
C ALA A 221 -19.10 -14.20 -11.73
N GLN A 222 -18.80 -14.17 -10.43
CA GLN A 222 -18.89 -12.98 -9.57
C GLN A 222 -17.91 -11.89 -10.04
N TRP A 223 -16.62 -12.21 -10.23
CA TRP A 223 -15.63 -11.23 -10.67
C TRP A 223 -15.92 -10.71 -12.08
N ARG A 224 -16.40 -11.56 -12.99
CA ARG A 224 -16.83 -11.12 -14.32
C ARG A 224 -18.03 -10.18 -14.24
N ALA A 225 -19.01 -10.47 -13.38
CA ALA A 225 -20.16 -9.60 -13.16
C ALA A 225 -19.77 -8.24 -12.54
N ALA A 226 -18.72 -8.21 -11.70
CA ALA A 226 -18.12 -6.99 -11.18
C ALA A 226 -17.23 -6.24 -12.20
N GLY A 227 -17.08 -6.76 -13.41
CA GLY A 227 -16.38 -6.10 -14.51
C GLY A 227 -14.86 -6.29 -14.53
N HIS A 228 -14.33 -7.24 -13.76
CA HIS A 228 -12.91 -7.57 -13.82
C HIS A 228 -12.53 -8.13 -15.21
N PRO A 229 -11.45 -7.64 -15.83
CA PRO A 229 -10.88 -8.22 -17.04
C PRO A 229 -10.45 -9.69 -16.85
N GLU A 230 -10.44 -10.50 -17.92
CA GLU A 230 -10.13 -11.94 -17.83
C GLU A 230 -8.68 -12.22 -17.38
N ASP A 231 -7.73 -11.35 -17.70
CA ASP A 231 -6.36 -11.43 -17.22
C ASP A 231 -6.27 -11.19 -15.70
N VAL A 232 -7.05 -10.25 -15.18
CA VAL A 232 -7.18 -10.01 -13.73
C VAL A 232 -7.84 -11.21 -13.04
N ILE A 233 -8.90 -11.77 -13.63
CA ILE A 233 -9.56 -12.98 -13.09
C ILE A 233 -8.58 -14.16 -13.05
N GLY A 234 -7.81 -14.38 -14.12
CA GLY A 234 -6.79 -15.42 -14.17
C GLY A 234 -5.72 -15.23 -13.08
N PHE A 235 -5.29 -13.99 -12.85
CA PHE A 235 -4.38 -13.66 -11.76
C PHE A 235 -4.99 -13.95 -10.37
N LEU A 236 -6.25 -13.57 -10.13
CA LEU A 236 -6.93 -13.83 -8.85
C LEU A 236 -7.07 -15.33 -8.57
N LEU A 237 -7.42 -16.13 -9.57
CA LEU A 237 -7.47 -17.59 -9.44
C LEU A 237 -6.12 -18.17 -9.03
N GLN A 238 -5.03 -17.71 -9.68
CA GLN A 238 -3.69 -18.16 -9.34
C GLN A 238 -3.27 -17.71 -7.93
N ALA A 239 -3.42 -16.41 -7.63
CA ALA A 239 -2.96 -15.83 -6.38
C ALA A 239 -3.74 -16.35 -5.15
N TYR A 240 -5.03 -16.63 -5.31
CA TYR A 240 -5.87 -17.12 -4.21
C TYR A 240 -5.86 -18.65 -4.12
N GLY A 241 -5.78 -19.36 -5.24
CA GLY A 241 -5.73 -20.82 -5.25
C GLY A 241 -4.37 -21.40 -4.83
N ASP A 242 -3.27 -20.70 -5.13
CA ASP A 242 -1.91 -21.08 -4.74
C ASP A 242 -1.12 -19.84 -4.32
N THR A 243 -1.45 -19.32 -3.14
CA THR A 243 -0.77 -18.13 -2.61
C THR A 243 0.75 -18.35 -2.52
N PRO A 244 1.56 -17.50 -3.19
CA PRO A 244 3.01 -17.68 -3.25
C PRO A 244 3.65 -17.78 -1.86
N GLU A 245 4.76 -18.51 -1.74
CA GLU A 245 5.44 -18.72 -0.46
C GLU A 245 5.74 -17.42 0.29
N VAL A 246 6.18 -16.38 -0.43
CA VAL A 246 6.44 -15.04 0.14
C VAL A 246 5.19 -14.43 0.78
N GLY A 247 4.01 -14.66 0.21
CA GLY A 247 2.73 -14.18 0.73
C GLY A 247 2.22 -14.94 1.96
N ARG A 248 2.78 -16.12 2.24
CA ARG A 248 2.40 -16.99 3.38
C ARG A 248 3.55 -17.24 4.37
N THR A 249 4.60 -16.42 4.31
CA THR A 249 5.76 -16.50 5.21
C THR A 249 5.84 -15.22 6.02
N VAL A 250 5.64 -15.30 7.33
CA VAL A 250 5.78 -14.16 8.24
C VAL A 250 7.26 -13.80 8.39
N VAL A 251 7.60 -12.52 8.22
CA VAL A 251 8.94 -11.97 8.45
C VAL A 251 8.89 -10.81 9.43
N ASP A 252 10.02 -10.53 10.08
CA ASP A 252 10.17 -9.53 11.15
C ASP A 252 10.65 -8.16 10.65
N THR A 253 10.52 -7.89 9.34
CA THR A 253 11.02 -6.66 8.70
C THR A 253 10.51 -5.38 9.35
N VAL A 254 9.22 -5.32 9.71
CA VAL A 254 8.63 -4.14 10.35
C VAL A 254 9.33 -3.86 11.70
N GLU A 255 9.54 -4.89 12.51
CA GLU A 255 10.22 -4.76 13.80
C GLU A 255 11.68 -4.38 13.65
N LYS A 256 12.40 -5.06 12.76
CA LYS A 256 13.82 -4.78 12.48
C LYS A 256 14.08 -3.37 11.98
N VAL A 257 13.21 -2.86 11.12
CA VAL A 257 13.39 -1.53 10.51
C VAL A 257 12.83 -0.44 11.41
N THR A 258 11.65 -0.61 11.99
CA THR A 258 10.95 0.47 12.71
C THR A 258 11.14 0.45 14.23
N GLY A 259 11.68 -0.63 14.78
CA GLY A 259 11.79 -0.86 16.23
C GLY A 259 10.45 -1.10 16.92
N ARG A 260 9.37 -1.30 16.17
CA ARG A 260 8.01 -1.57 16.68
C ARG A 260 7.48 -2.85 16.03
N PRO A 261 6.73 -3.70 16.77
CA PRO A 261 6.13 -4.90 16.18
C PRO A 261 5.15 -4.52 15.06
N ALA A 262 5.01 -5.41 14.07
CA ALA A 262 3.98 -5.28 13.04
C ALA A 262 2.58 -5.30 13.67
N ARG A 263 1.65 -4.53 13.08
CA ARG A 263 0.26 -4.45 13.53
C ARG A 263 -0.50 -5.71 13.09
N THR A 264 -1.37 -6.21 13.97
CA THR A 264 -2.18 -7.42 13.70
C THR A 264 -3.41 -7.09 12.86
N PHE A 265 -3.99 -8.11 12.24
CA PHE A 265 -5.25 -7.91 11.50
C PHE A 265 -6.40 -7.54 12.44
N ALA A 266 -6.39 -8.01 13.69
CA ALA A 266 -7.36 -7.61 14.70
C ALA A 266 -7.27 -6.12 15.06
N GLN A 267 -6.06 -5.55 15.12
CA GLN A 267 -5.87 -4.10 15.30
C GLN A 267 -6.42 -3.34 14.10
N TRP A 268 -6.06 -3.76 12.88
CA TRP A 268 -6.58 -3.16 11.65
C TRP A 268 -8.11 -3.20 11.59
N ALA A 269 -8.73 -4.35 11.91
CA ALA A 269 -10.17 -4.53 11.93
C ALA A 269 -10.86 -3.59 12.94
N ALA A 270 -10.26 -3.39 14.12
CA ALA A 270 -10.78 -2.46 15.11
C ALA A 270 -10.68 -0.99 14.66
N GLU A 271 -9.59 -0.60 14.00
CA GLU A 271 -9.40 0.75 13.44
C GLU A 271 -10.42 1.08 12.33
N HIS A 272 -10.90 0.06 11.62
CA HIS A 272 -11.80 0.20 10.47
C HIS A 272 -13.21 -0.33 10.75
N ALA A 273 -13.57 -0.61 12.00
CA ALA A 273 -14.83 -1.27 12.37
C ALA A 273 -16.07 -0.57 11.78
N ASP A 274 -16.05 0.76 11.74
CA ASP A 274 -17.13 1.59 11.21
C ASP A 274 -17.49 1.28 9.76
N ALA A 275 -16.53 0.82 8.94
CA ALA A 275 -16.77 0.43 7.55
C ALA A 275 -17.64 -0.83 7.41
N PHE A 276 -17.69 -1.66 8.45
CA PHE A 276 -18.35 -2.98 8.45
C PHE A 276 -19.66 -2.99 9.25
N THR A 277 -20.01 -1.87 9.87
CA THR A 277 -21.23 -1.69 10.66
C THR A 277 -22.26 -0.87 9.88
N PRO A 278 -23.53 -1.30 9.79
CA PRO A 278 -24.59 -0.47 9.26
C PRO A 278 -24.72 0.83 10.08
N PRO A 279 -25.11 1.96 9.45
CA PRO A 279 -25.32 3.19 10.18
C PRO A 279 -26.43 3.01 11.24
N PRO A 280 -26.30 3.64 12.42
CA PRO A 280 -27.29 3.53 13.48
C PRO A 280 -28.63 4.11 12.99
N GLY A 281 -29.63 3.25 12.77
CA GLY A 281 -31.00 3.65 12.39
C GLY A 281 -31.65 2.84 11.26
N GLY A 282 -30.95 1.91 10.61
CA GLY A 282 -31.52 1.03 9.58
C GLY A 282 -32.31 -0.16 10.14
N ALA A 283 -33.36 0.07 10.93
CA ALA A 283 -34.38 -0.95 11.13
C ALA A 283 -35.13 -1.11 9.79
N THR A 284 -34.88 -2.18 9.05
CA THR A 284 -35.74 -2.57 7.93
C THR A 284 -37.08 -3.01 8.49
N ALA A 285 -38.11 -2.24 8.13
CA ALA A 285 -39.52 -2.60 8.22
C ALA A 285 -39.88 -3.76 7.28
#